data_AF-A0A9E0MAY3-F1
#
_entry.id   AF-A0A9E0MAY3-F1
#
_cell.length_a   1.000
_cell.length_b   1.000
_cell.length_c   1.000
_cell.angle_alpha   90.00
_cell.angle_beta   90.00
_cell.angle_gamma   90.00
#
_symmetry.space_group_name_H-M   'P 1'
#
loop_
_entity.id
_entity.type
_entity.pdbx_description
1 polymer ?
#
loop_
_entity_poly.entity_id
_entity_poly.type
_entity_poly.pdbx_seq_one_letter_code
_entity_poly.pdbx_strand_id
1 'polypeptide(L)'
;MLLSLSGLNAQRLPAPLPVWHASTDALGWAQVARAAAESGARLVSMWGVDRHACEAGAAGHVACAAFALPEGLLWLELPLQANAATFPDLAQLFPAAGRMQRAMADLSGLRAHGHPDHRPWLDHGVWTGRPPLQQGEPPAPTGTLPADYAFVRVQGEGVHEIAVGPVHAGIIEPGHFRFSVVGEKVLKLEQHLGYVHKGIERRFTELPPLQAQRLAGRISGDSTVAYAWAYAMALESAWRTA
;
A
#
# COMPACT_ATOMS: atom_id res chain seq x y z
N MET A 1 -6.59 2.88 24.57
CA MET A 1 -5.43 3.38 25.37
C MET A 1 -4.36 4.08 24.50
N LEU A 2 -4.12 3.63 23.26
CA LEU A 2 -3.16 4.26 22.33
C LEU A 2 -3.52 5.70 21.90
N LEU A 3 -4.82 5.95 21.67
CA LEU A 3 -5.33 7.23 21.19
C LEU A 3 -5.22 8.35 22.21
N SER A 4 -5.20 8.04 23.52
CA SER A 4 -5.00 9.04 24.57
C SER A 4 -3.53 9.24 24.94
N LEU A 5 -2.67 8.22 24.70
CA LEU A 5 -1.26 8.25 25.08
C LEU A 5 -0.35 8.99 24.08
N SER A 6 -0.83 9.21 22.85
CA SER A 6 -0.03 9.80 21.76
C SER A 6 -0.26 11.30 21.55
N GLY A 7 -1.11 11.95 22.35
CA GLY A 7 -1.52 13.35 22.12
C GLY A 7 -2.26 13.57 20.79
N LEU A 8 -2.68 12.47 20.15
CA LEU A 8 -3.28 12.45 18.84
C LEU A 8 -4.75 12.91 18.93
N ASN A 9 -5.09 14.00 18.24
CA ASN A 9 -6.48 14.44 18.14
C ASN A 9 -7.23 13.57 17.12
N ALA A 10 -7.70 12.41 17.58
CA ALA A 10 -8.39 11.43 16.75
C ALA A 10 -9.91 11.60 16.80
N GLN A 11 -10.54 11.73 15.63
CA GLN A 11 -11.98 11.82 15.47
C GLN A 11 -12.56 10.45 15.12
N ARG A 12 -13.65 10.05 15.77
CA ARG A 12 -14.38 8.84 15.39
C ARG A 12 -15.19 9.09 14.12
N LEU A 13 -15.04 8.21 13.13
CA LEU A 13 -15.82 8.24 11.89
C LEU A 13 -17.20 7.60 12.10
N PRO A 14 -18.25 8.05 11.40
CA PRO A 14 -19.57 7.45 11.43
C PRO A 14 -19.58 6.15 10.61
N ALA A 15 -18.85 5.13 11.07
CA ALA A 15 -18.70 3.84 10.40
C ALA A 15 -19.28 2.72 11.29
N PRO A 16 -19.76 1.59 10.70
CA PRO A 16 -20.32 0.51 11.51
C PRO A 16 -19.28 -0.21 12.37
N LEU A 17 -17.98 -0.07 12.04
CA LEU A 17 -16.87 -0.48 12.89
C LEU A 17 -16.29 0.72 13.62
N PRO A 18 -15.69 0.56 14.83
CA PRO A 18 -14.94 1.63 15.47
C PRO A 18 -13.74 2.00 14.59
N VAL A 19 -13.85 3.13 13.89
CA VAL A 19 -12.77 3.70 13.08
C VAL A 19 -12.48 5.11 13.58
N TRP A 20 -11.22 5.39 13.84
CA TRP A 20 -10.71 6.71 14.19
C TRP A 20 -9.85 7.25 13.07
N HIS A 21 -10.02 8.53 12.77
CA HIS A 21 -9.20 9.27 11.83
C HIS A 21 -8.39 10.31 12.60
N ALA A 22 -7.13 10.49 12.24
CA ALA A 22 -6.28 11.54 12.77
C ALA A 22 -5.29 12.03 11.72
N SER A 23 -4.89 13.29 11.86
CA SER A 23 -3.82 13.88 11.07
C SER A 23 -2.63 14.22 11.99
N THR A 24 -1.41 14.06 11.49
CA THR A 24 -0.19 14.26 12.27
C THR A 24 0.97 14.78 11.42
N ASP A 25 2.04 15.21 12.08
CA ASP A 25 3.30 15.57 11.43
C ASP A 25 4.24 14.36 11.32
N ALA A 26 5.43 14.56 10.75
CA ALA A 26 6.39 13.46 10.55
C ALA A 26 6.87 12.82 11.86
N LEU A 27 6.94 13.59 12.95
CA LEU A 27 7.33 13.07 14.26
C LEU A 27 6.22 12.19 14.84
N GLY A 28 4.99 12.70 14.83
CA GLY A 28 3.82 11.98 15.31
C GLY A 28 3.51 10.74 14.46
N TRP A 29 3.76 10.78 13.15
CA TRP A 29 3.69 9.60 12.27
C TRP A 29 4.54 8.44 12.79
N ALA A 30 5.82 8.70 13.10
CA ALA A 30 6.73 7.69 13.62
C ALA A 30 6.38 7.26 15.06
N GLN A 31 5.94 8.21 15.90
CA GLN A 31 5.56 7.92 17.29
C GLN A 31 4.29 7.06 17.39
N VAL A 32 3.25 7.37 16.60
CA VAL A 32 2.02 6.59 16.55
C VAL A 32 2.31 5.18 16.02
N ALA A 33 3.10 5.06 14.95
CA ALA A 33 3.48 3.75 14.41
C ALA A 33 4.25 2.91 15.44
N ARG A 34 5.18 3.52 16.19
CA ARG A 34 5.93 2.85 17.26
C ARG A 34 5.00 2.39 18.37
N ALA A 35 4.15 3.27 18.87
CA ALA A 35 3.18 2.93 19.91
C ALA A 35 2.27 1.78 19.45
N ALA A 36 1.78 1.83 18.22
CA ALA A 36 0.96 0.78 17.63
C ALA A 36 1.72 -0.56 17.56
N ALA A 37 3.00 -0.56 17.15
CA ALA A 37 3.81 -1.77 17.14
C ALA A 37 4.01 -2.34 18.55
N GLU A 38 4.31 -1.49 19.54
CA GLU A 38 4.51 -1.86 20.94
C GLU A 38 3.22 -2.41 21.59
N SER A 39 2.05 -1.98 21.13
CA SER A 39 0.76 -2.52 21.58
C SER A 39 0.33 -3.80 20.85
N GLY A 40 1.14 -4.32 19.93
CA GLY A 40 0.78 -5.50 19.12
C GLY A 40 -0.26 -5.24 18.02
N ALA A 41 -0.43 -3.98 17.60
CA ALA A 41 -1.29 -3.63 16.48
C ALA A 41 -0.76 -4.23 15.17
N ARG A 42 -1.62 -4.30 14.15
CA ARG A 42 -1.22 -4.71 12.80
C ARG A 42 -1.34 -3.54 11.84
N LEU A 43 -0.32 -3.33 11.00
CA LEU A 43 -0.45 -2.45 9.84
C LEU A 43 -1.35 -3.13 8.80
N VAL A 44 -2.47 -2.50 8.46
CA VAL A 44 -3.47 -3.03 7.52
C VAL A 44 -3.14 -2.59 6.09
N SER A 45 -2.88 -1.29 5.89
CA SER A 45 -2.61 -0.72 4.57
C SER A 45 -1.85 0.59 4.68
N MET A 46 -1.13 0.95 3.63
CA MET A 46 -0.59 2.28 3.40
C MET A 46 -0.88 2.72 1.97
N TRP A 47 -1.23 3.99 1.78
CA TRP A 47 -1.53 4.54 0.46
C TRP A 47 -1.22 6.03 0.39
N GLY A 48 -0.99 6.54 -0.81
CA GLY A 48 -0.83 7.97 -1.07
C GLY A 48 -2.10 8.56 -1.66
N VAL A 49 -2.43 9.79 -1.27
CA VAL A 49 -3.56 10.55 -1.80
C VAL A 49 -3.05 11.88 -2.33
N ASP A 50 -3.45 12.25 -3.55
CA ASP A 50 -3.30 13.61 -4.07
C ASP A 50 -4.58 14.40 -3.81
N ARG A 51 -4.55 15.30 -2.81
CA ARG A 51 -5.71 16.11 -2.42
C ARG A 51 -5.79 17.45 -3.16
N HIS A 52 -4.85 17.78 -4.04
CA HIS A 52 -4.97 18.95 -4.91
C HIS A 52 -6.25 18.88 -5.78
N ALA A 53 -6.75 17.67 -6.02
CA ALA A 53 -7.97 17.40 -6.76
C ALA A 53 -9.28 17.76 -6.04
N CYS A 54 -9.27 17.77 -4.71
CA CYS A 54 -10.50 17.76 -3.92
C CYS A 54 -10.90 19.16 -3.45
N GLU A 55 -9.95 20.00 -3.06
CA GLU A 55 -10.20 21.33 -2.50
C GLU A 55 -9.11 22.32 -2.88
N ALA A 56 -9.50 23.51 -3.34
CA ALA A 56 -8.56 24.59 -3.64
C ALA A 56 -7.88 25.07 -2.34
N GLY A 57 -6.55 24.88 -2.25
CA GLY A 57 -5.76 25.21 -1.06
C GLY A 57 -5.53 24.05 -0.08
N ALA A 58 -5.98 22.82 -0.41
CA ALA A 58 -5.68 21.64 0.39
C ALA A 58 -4.18 21.34 0.47
N ALA A 59 -3.79 20.65 1.55
CA ALA A 59 -2.49 19.98 1.63
C ALA A 59 -2.31 19.12 0.38
N GLY A 60 -1.12 19.15 -0.22
CA GLY A 60 -0.90 18.53 -1.52
C GLY A 60 -1.01 17.01 -1.49
N HIS A 61 0.13 16.34 -1.40
CA HIS A 61 0.15 14.90 -1.21
C HIS A 61 -0.04 14.55 0.26
N VAL A 62 -0.74 13.45 0.54
CA VAL A 62 -0.94 12.91 1.88
C VAL A 62 -0.50 11.45 1.89
N ALA A 63 0.35 11.08 2.85
CA ALA A 63 0.63 9.68 3.14
C ALA A 63 -0.36 9.16 4.19
N CYS A 64 -0.96 8.01 3.94
CA CYS A 64 -1.95 7.40 4.82
C CYS A 64 -1.48 6.04 5.30
N ALA A 65 -1.80 5.71 6.56
CA ALA A 65 -1.64 4.37 7.11
C ALA A 65 -2.87 3.97 7.93
N ALA A 66 -3.27 2.71 7.81
CA ALA A 66 -4.34 2.13 8.63
C ALA A 66 -3.76 1.07 9.57
N PHE A 67 -4.05 1.19 10.87
CA PHE A 67 -3.63 0.25 11.90
C PHE A 67 -4.86 -0.45 12.50
N ALA A 68 -4.79 -1.77 12.65
CA ALA A 68 -5.74 -2.55 13.43
C ALA A 68 -5.28 -2.64 14.88
N LEU A 69 -6.04 -1.99 15.75
CA LEU A 69 -5.90 -1.93 17.19
C LEU A 69 -6.95 -2.86 17.85
N PRO A 70 -6.77 -3.27 19.11
CA PRO A 70 -7.79 -4.02 19.85
C PRO A 70 -9.16 -3.32 19.87
N GLU A 71 -9.17 -1.99 19.91
CA GLU A 71 -10.38 -1.19 19.99
C GLU A 71 -11.02 -0.90 18.63
N GLY A 72 -10.34 -1.18 17.51
CA GLY A 72 -10.82 -0.95 16.14
C GLY A 72 -9.73 -0.49 15.17
N LEU A 73 -10.05 0.36 14.20
CA LEU A 73 -9.11 0.83 13.18
C LEU A 73 -8.68 2.28 13.43
N LEU A 74 -7.40 2.57 13.29
CA LEU A 74 -6.87 3.93 13.21
C LEU A 74 -6.40 4.22 11.79
N TRP A 75 -7.04 5.16 11.12
CA TRP A 75 -6.57 5.81 9.90
C TRP A 75 -5.77 7.06 10.28
N LEU A 76 -4.47 7.00 10.05
CA LEU A 76 -3.54 8.10 10.28
C LEU A 76 -3.17 8.75 8.94
N GLU A 77 -3.21 10.07 8.90
CA GLU A 77 -2.76 10.88 7.77
C GLU A 77 -1.55 11.72 8.14
N LEU A 78 -0.60 11.78 7.20
CA LEU A 78 0.54 12.67 7.23
C LEU A 78 0.45 13.59 6.00
N PRO A 79 -0.05 14.83 6.17
CA PRO A 79 0.01 15.84 5.13
C PRO A 79 1.47 16.16 4.79
N LEU A 80 1.80 16.13 3.51
CA LEU A 80 3.15 16.40 3.02
C LEU A 80 3.22 17.81 2.44
N GLN A 81 4.38 18.46 2.61
CA GLN A 81 4.65 19.74 1.97
C GLN A 81 4.77 19.56 0.45
N ALA A 82 4.37 20.58 -0.32
CA ALA A 82 4.28 20.50 -1.78
C ALA A 82 5.57 20.02 -2.49
N ASN A 83 6.75 20.30 -1.90
CA ASN A 83 8.05 19.91 -2.46
C ASN A 83 8.61 18.61 -1.86
N ALA A 84 7.94 18.02 -0.87
CA ALA A 84 8.42 16.85 -0.13
C ALA A 84 7.50 15.65 -0.39
N ALA A 85 7.80 14.87 -1.44
CA ALA A 85 7.11 13.60 -1.73
C ALA A 85 7.64 12.44 -0.85
N THR A 86 8.00 12.71 0.40
CA THR A 86 8.65 11.74 1.28
C THR A 86 8.06 11.68 2.67
N PHE A 87 7.96 10.48 3.23
CA PHE A 87 7.46 10.23 4.59
C PHE A 87 8.40 9.28 5.36
N PRO A 88 8.41 9.25 6.71
CA PRO A 88 9.29 8.36 7.47
C PRO A 88 8.98 6.86 7.23
N ASP A 89 10.03 6.05 7.04
CA ASP A 89 9.93 4.59 6.90
C ASP A 89 9.28 3.92 8.12
N LEU A 90 8.34 3.01 7.85
CA LEU A 90 7.69 2.17 8.86
C LEU A 90 8.13 0.70 8.78
N ALA A 91 8.96 0.29 7.80
CA ALA A 91 9.33 -1.10 7.58
C ALA A 91 10.13 -1.72 8.74
N GLN A 92 10.86 -0.92 9.51
CA GLN A 92 11.55 -1.36 10.72
C GLN A 92 10.58 -1.79 11.83
N LEU A 93 9.39 -1.19 11.88
CA LEU A 93 8.35 -1.50 12.86
C LEU A 93 7.38 -2.57 12.34
N PHE A 94 7.03 -2.47 11.05
CA PHE A 94 6.11 -3.36 10.37
C PHE A 94 6.74 -3.87 9.08
N PRO A 95 7.31 -5.09 9.04
CA PRO A 95 7.97 -5.61 7.85
C PRO A 95 7.09 -5.59 6.58
N ALA A 96 5.77 -5.72 6.74
CA ALA A 96 4.80 -5.61 5.65
C ALA A 96 4.78 -4.23 4.98
N ALA A 97 5.18 -3.17 5.68
CA ALA A 97 5.24 -1.80 5.15
C ALA A 97 6.21 -1.70 3.97
N GLY A 98 7.28 -2.51 3.92
CA GLY A 98 8.25 -2.42 2.82
C GLY A 98 7.62 -2.53 1.43
N ARG A 99 6.68 -3.48 1.25
CA ARG A 99 5.94 -3.63 -0.02
C ARG A 99 4.94 -2.50 -0.25
N MET A 100 4.23 -2.08 0.80
CA MET A 100 3.22 -1.02 0.70
C MET A 100 3.86 0.33 0.36
N GLN A 101 5.02 0.65 0.94
CA GLN A 101 5.76 1.88 0.67
C GLN A 101 6.35 1.91 -0.74
N ARG A 102 6.85 0.77 -1.24
CA ARG A 102 7.28 0.65 -2.64
C ARG A 102 6.10 0.79 -3.60
N ALA A 103 4.93 0.22 -3.25
CA ALA A 103 3.70 0.44 -4.00
C ALA A 103 3.26 1.92 -3.99
N MET A 104 3.38 2.62 -2.86
CA MET A 104 3.11 4.07 -2.79
C MET A 104 4.05 4.88 -3.68
N ALA A 105 5.32 4.48 -3.78
CA ALA A 105 6.29 5.11 -4.67
C ALA A 105 5.88 4.95 -6.14
N ASP A 106 5.46 3.74 -6.54
CA ASP A 106 5.04 3.47 -7.92
C ASP A 106 3.70 4.12 -8.27
N LEU A 107 2.72 4.05 -7.37
CA LEU A 107 1.34 4.47 -7.63
C LEU A 107 1.11 5.97 -7.43
N SER A 108 1.68 6.54 -6.37
CA SER A 108 1.42 7.93 -5.95
C SER A 108 2.68 8.81 -6.01
N GLY A 109 3.85 8.23 -6.26
CA GLY A 109 5.13 8.96 -6.25
C GLY A 109 5.70 9.23 -4.85
N LEU A 110 5.06 8.72 -3.78
CA LEU A 110 5.47 8.98 -2.40
C LEU A 110 6.51 7.96 -1.94
N ARG A 111 7.68 8.46 -1.49
CA ARG A 111 8.83 7.62 -1.13
C ARG A 111 9.09 7.61 0.37
N ALA A 112 9.25 6.43 0.95
CA ALA A 112 9.68 6.31 2.33
C ALA A 112 11.15 6.73 2.50
N HIS A 113 11.41 7.69 3.38
CA HIS A 113 12.74 8.13 3.75
C HIS A 113 13.37 7.17 4.76
N GLY A 114 14.58 6.70 4.47
CA GLY A 114 15.32 5.72 5.28
C GLY A 114 15.04 4.26 4.94
N HIS A 115 14.12 3.97 4.01
CA HIS A 115 13.86 2.61 3.55
C HIS A 115 15.00 2.11 2.64
N PRO A 116 15.59 0.92 2.85
CA PRO A 116 16.78 0.49 2.10
C PRO A 116 16.48 0.03 0.66
N ASP A 117 15.24 -0.40 0.36
CA ASP A 117 14.86 -0.98 -0.93
C ASP A 117 13.94 -0.06 -1.73
N HIS A 118 14.51 0.70 -2.66
CA HIS A 118 13.77 1.62 -3.53
C HIS A 118 13.41 1.04 -4.90
N ARG A 119 13.60 -0.27 -5.09
CA ARG A 119 13.25 -0.91 -6.38
C ARG A 119 11.74 -0.82 -6.61
N PRO A 120 11.27 -0.64 -7.85
CA PRO A 120 9.86 -0.73 -8.18
C PRO A 120 9.21 -2.03 -7.69
N TRP A 121 7.93 -1.99 -7.32
CA TRP A 121 7.17 -3.14 -6.81
C TRP A 121 5.99 -3.54 -7.71
N LEU A 122 5.14 -2.58 -8.09
CA LEU A 122 4.03 -2.76 -9.03
C LEU A 122 4.40 -2.28 -10.43
N ASP A 123 5.27 -1.28 -10.54
CA ASP A 123 5.88 -0.94 -11.82
C ASP A 123 6.96 -1.99 -12.14
N HIS A 124 6.62 -2.95 -12.99
CA HIS A 124 7.57 -3.97 -13.46
C HIS A 124 8.53 -3.42 -14.52
N GLY A 125 9.01 -2.18 -14.36
CA GLY A 125 9.92 -1.49 -15.27
C GLY A 125 9.30 -1.13 -16.62
N VAL A 126 7.96 -1.05 -16.67
CA VAL A 126 7.21 -0.87 -17.92
C VAL A 126 6.37 0.40 -17.93
N TRP A 127 6.27 1.14 -16.83
CA TRP A 127 5.52 2.39 -16.83
C TRP A 127 6.40 3.56 -17.25
N THR A 128 5.88 4.42 -18.12
CA THR A 128 6.52 5.70 -18.46
C THR A 128 5.60 6.86 -18.15
N GLY A 129 6.16 7.92 -17.58
CA GLY A 129 5.42 9.13 -17.23
C GLY A 129 5.16 9.25 -15.74
N ARG A 130 3.97 9.76 -15.40
CA ARG A 130 3.58 10.07 -14.03
C ARG A 130 3.02 8.83 -13.31
N PRO A 131 3.12 8.75 -11.97
CA PRO A 131 2.46 7.71 -11.19
C PRO A 131 0.93 7.66 -11.47
N PRO A 132 0.31 6.47 -11.61
CA PRO A 132 -1.10 6.30 -12.01
C PRO A 132 -2.15 7.03 -11.13
N LEU A 133 -1.84 7.26 -9.86
CA LEU A 133 -2.76 7.89 -8.90
C LEU A 133 -2.53 9.40 -8.74
N GLN A 134 -1.57 9.99 -9.48
CA GLN A 134 -1.47 11.45 -9.57
C GLN A 134 -2.46 12.00 -10.61
N GLN A 135 -2.77 13.30 -10.50
CA GLN A 135 -3.60 13.96 -11.49
C GLN A 135 -3.00 13.93 -12.89
N GLY A 136 -3.88 13.75 -13.89
CA GLY A 136 -3.54 13.72 -15.30
C GLY A 136 -3.70 12.35 -15.94
N GLU A 137 -3.14 12.22 -17.14
CA GLU A 137 -3.14 10.99 -17.92
C GLU A 137 -2.25 9.92 -17.25
N PRO A 138 -2.76 8.69 -17.03
CA PRO A 138 -1.99 7.61 -16.42
C PRO A 138 -0.82 7.18 -17.33
N PRO A 139 0.20 6.51 -16.77
CA PRO A 139 1.35 6.10 -17.55
C PRO A 139 0.95 5.08 -18.62
N ALA A 140 1.55 5.23 -19.80
CA ALA A 140 1.43 4.22 -20.85
C ALA A 140 2.38 3.06 -20.54
N PRO A 141 1.95 1.80 -20.69
CA PRO A 141 2.86 0.68 -20.63
C PRO A 141 3.78 0.72 -21.85
N THR A 142 5.08 0.63 -21.59
CA THR A 142 6.15 0.57 -22.57
C THR A 142 7.04 -0.62 -22.24
N GLY A 143 7.45 -1.38 -23.26
CA GLY A 143 8.30 -2.56 -23.07
C GLY A 143 7.50 -3.85 -22.90
N THR A 144 8.22 -4.93 -22.65
CA THR A 144 7.68 -6.28 -22.57
C THR A 144 7.93 -6.87 -21.19
N LEU A 145 6.94 -7.59 -20.68
CA LEU A 145 7.11 -8.39 -19.46
C LEU A 145 7.68 -9.79 -19.80
N PRO A 146 8.49 -10.37 -18.91
CA PRO A 146 9.03 -9.75 -17.69
C PRO A 146 10.19 -8.80 -18.01
N ALA A 147 10.21 -7.60 -17.41
CA ALA A 147 11.39 -6.74 -17.45
C ALA A 147 12.48 -7.24 -16.48
N ASP A 148 13.69 -6.76 -16.67
CA ASP A 148 14.81 -7.08 -15.79
C ASP A 148 14.56 -6.53 -14.37
N TYR A 149 14.55 -7.43 -13.39
CA TYR A 149 14.46 -7.09 -11.98
C TYR A 149 15.75 -7.50 -11.27
N ALA A 150 16.38 -6.53 -10.59
CA ALA A 150 17.63 -6.75 -9.88
C ALA A 150 17.39 -7.51 -8.56
N PHE A 151 17.16 -8.82 -8.64
CA PHE A 151 17.07 -9.69 -7.46
C PHE A 151 18.36 -9.65 -6.64
N VAL A 152 18.20 -9.74 -5.31
CA VAL A 152 19.29 -9.80 -4.35
C VAL A 152 20.11 -11.05 -4.60
N ARG A 153 21.40 -10.86 -4.86
CA ARG A 153 22.35 -11.95 -5.05
C ARG A 153 22.86 -12.45 -3.70
N VAL A 154 22.80 -13.77 -3.51
CA VAL A 154 23.42 -14.47 -2.37
C VAL A 154 24.61 -15.25 -2.91
N GLN A 155 25.78 -15.05 -2.30
CA GLN A 155 27.05 -15.66 -2.71
C GLN A 155 27.61 -16.52 -1.57
N GLY A 156 28.37 -17.55 -1.93
CA GLY A 156 29.00 -18.48 -0.99
C GLY A 156 29.21 -19.85 -1.62
N GLU A 157 30.10 -20.65 -1.05
CA GLU A 157 30.31 -22.04 -1.50
C GLU A 157 29.02 -22.86 -1.34
N GLY A 158 28.65 -23.62 -2.37
CA GLY A 158 27.44 -24.46 -2.37
C GLY A 158 26.11 -23.70 -2.53
N VAL A 159 26.13 -22.36 -2.60
CA VAL A 159 24.93 -21.56 -2.86
C VAL A 159 24.50 -21.74 -4.31
N HIS A 160 23.24 -22.13 -4.52
CA HIS A 160 22.61 -22.15 -5.83
C HIS A 160 21.27 -21.40 -5.79
N GLU A 161 20.85 -20.90 -6.95
CA GLU A 161 19.63 -20.11 -7.12
C GLU A 161 18.59 -20.93 -7.87
N ILE A 162 17.38 -21.05 -7.31
CA ILE A 162 16.23 -21.67 -7.96
C ILE A 162 15.21 -20.57 -8.28
N ALA A 163 14.82 -20.50 -9.55
CA ALA A 163 13.85 -19.53 -10.05
C ALA A 163 12.50 -20.19 -10.33
N VAL A 164 11.41 -19.53 -9.92
CA VAL A 164 10.04 -19.96 -10.22
C VAL A 164 9.23 -18.75 -10.69
N GLY A 165 8.43 -18.93 -11.75
CA GLY A 165 7.55 -17.88 -12.29
C GLY A 165 8.19 -17.01 -13.39
N PRO A 166 7.57 -15.88 -13.75
CA PRO A 166 6.38 -15.29 -13.13
C PRO A 166 5.08 -16.07 -13.39
N VAL A 167 5.06 -16.92 -14.42
CA VAL A 167 3.93 -17.80 -14.74
C VAL A 167 4.14 -19.17 -14.13
N HIS A 168 3.12 -19.71 -13.46
CA HIS A 168 3.10 -21.08 -12.95
C HIS A 168 1.76 -21.74 -13.30
N ALA A 169 1.73 -23.06 -13.41
CA ALA A 169 0.56 -23.83 -13.87
C ALA A 169 -0.62 -23.92 -12.87
N GLY A 170 -0.63 -23.09 -11.83
CA GLY A 170 -1.54 -23.19 -10.68
C GLY A 170 -2.57 -22.07 -10.60
N ILE A 171 -3.57 -22.23 -9.74
CA ILE A 171 -4.65 -21.24 -9.47
C ILE A 171 -4.20 -20.24 -8.39
N ILE A 172 -3.03 -19.63 -8.56
CA ILE A 172 -2.58 -18.52 -7.69
C ILE A 172 -2.15 -17.34 -8.57
N GLU A 173 -2.01 -16.16 -7.99
CA GLU A 173 -1.57 -15.00 -8.75
C GLU A 173 -0.09 -15.14 -9.20
N PRO A 174 0.24 -14.74 -10.44
CA PRO A 174 1.60 -14.65 -10.95
C PRO A 174 2.58 -13.96 -9.99
N GLY A 175 3.75 -14.56 -9.85
CA GLY A 175 4.83 -14.08 -9.01
C GLY A 175 6.16 -14.69 -9.43
N HIS A 176 7.22 -13.91 -9.38
CA HIS A 176 8.59 -14.35 -9.67
C HIS A 176 9.35 -14.51 -8.35
N PHE A 177 9.73 -15.75 -8.06
CA PHE A 177 10.39 -16.14 -6.83
C PHE A 177 11.85 -16.51 -7.11
N ARG A 178 12.76 -16.03 -6.26
CA ARG A 178 14.16 -16.43 -6.24
C ARG A 178 14.49 -17.03 -4.88
N PHE A 179 14.81 -18.32 -4.90
CA PHE A 179 15.28 -19.06 -3.74
C PHE A 179 16.80 -19.15 -3.83
N SER A 180 17.51 -18.69 -2.81
CA SER A 180 18.93 -18.97 -2.63
C SER A 180 19.07 -20.08 -1.60
N VAL A 181 19.70 -21.19 -1.98
CA VAL A 181 19.68 -22.44 -1.22
C VAL A 181 21.07 -23.07 -1.09
N VAL A 182 21.29 -23.80 0.00
CA VAL A 182 22.48 -24.64 0.23
C VAL A 182 22.00 -26.00 0.72
N GLY A 183 22.21 -27.04 -0.09
CA GLY A 183 21.55 -28.32 0.12
C GLY A 183 20.03 -28.14 0.22
N GLU A 184 19.44 -28.52 1.34
CA GLU A 184 18.00 -28.40 1.61
C GLU A 184 17.61 -27.10 2.34
N LYS A 185 18.59 -26.25 2.69
CA LYS A 185 18.34 -25.02 3.46
C LYS A 185 18.08 -23.83 2.54
N VAL A 186 16.93 -23.18 2.72
CA VAL A 186 16.64 -21.88 2.08
C VAL A 186 17.30 -20.77 2.89
N LEU A 187 18.30 -20.12 2.30
CA LEU A 187 18.96 -18.95 2.89
C LEU A 187 18.14 -17.68 2.68
N LYS A 188 17.52 -17.54 1.51
CA LYS A 188 16.69 -16.39 1.16
C LYS A 188 15.60 -16.79 0.18
N LEU A 189 14.41 -16.24 0.40
CA LEU A 189 13.35 -16.17 -0.60
C LEU A 189 13.07 -14.69 -0.89
N GLU A 190 13.30 -14.29 -2.13
CA GLU A 190 12.80 -13.02 -2.65
C GLU A 190 11.60 -13.25 -3.57
N GLN A 191 10.55 -12.47 -3.35
CA GLN A 191 9.30 -12.52 -4.10
C GLN A 191 9.12 -11.21 -4.84
N HIS A 192 8.93 -11.25 -6.15
CA HIS A 192 8.48 -10.13 -6.96
C HIS A 192 7.07 -10.42 -7.45
N LEU A 193 6.09 -9.73 -6.88
CA LEU A 193 4.66 -9.95 -7.12
C LEU A 193 4.07 -8.78 -7.93
N GLY A 194 2.75 -8.69 -8.05
CA GLY A 194 2.10 -7.52 -8.65
C GLY A 194 2.00 -7.57 -10.18
N TYR A 195 2.37 -8.68 -10.83
CA TYR A 195 2.21 -8.90 -12.27
C TYR A 195 0.74 -8.81 -12.74
N VAL A 196 -0.23 -8.90 -11.83
CA VAL A 196 -1.67 -8.76 -12.09
C VAL A 196 -2.21 -7.41 -11.60
N HIS A 197 -1.39 -6.37 -11.48
CA HIS A 197 -1.90 -5.05 -11.11
C HIS A 197 -2.90 -4.55 -12.16
N LYS A 198 -4.16 -4.37 -11.75
CA LYS A 198 -5.31 -4.04 -12.63
C LYS A 198 -5.66 -2.54 -12.66
N GLY A 199 -4.98 -1.71 -11.88
CA GLY A 199 -5.31 -0.28 -11.72
C GLY A 199 -6.67 -0.04 -11.05
N ILE A 200 -7.06 -0.89 -10.09
CA ILE A 200 -8.38 -0.86 -9.45
C ILE A 200 -8.62 0.49 -8.74
N GLU A 201 -7.60 1.00 -8.07
CA GLU A 201 -7.60 2.25 -7.33
C GLU A 201 -7.92 3.43 -8.25
N ARG A 202 -7.26 3.50 -9.42
CA ARG A 202 -7.56 4.50 -10.45
C ARG A 202 -8.96 4.32 -11.03
N ARG A 203 -9.39 3.08 -11.29
CA ARG A 203 -10.73 2.81 -11.80
C ARG A 203 -11.84 3.27 -10.84
N PHE A 204 -11.62 3.21 -9.53
CA PHE A 204 -12.58 3.75 -8.56
C PHE A 204 -12.78 5.27 -8.70
N THR A 205 -11.75 6.03 -9.11
CA THR A 205 -11.88 7.48 -9.30
C THR A 205 -12.63 7.86 -10.58
N GLU A 206 -12.79 6.91 -11.51
CA GLU A 206 -13.40 7.12 -12.83
C GLU A 206 -14.88 6.69 -12.87
N LEU A 207 -15.37 6.05 -11.80
CA LEU A 207 -16.72 5.52 -11.72
C LEU A 207 -17.60 6.35 -10.77
N PRO A 208 -18.87 6.58 -11.11
CA PRO A 208 -19.84 7.09 -10.14
C PRO A 208 -19.93 6.16 -8.91
N PRO A 209 -20.07 6.69 -7.68
CA PRO A 209 -20.01 5.87 -6.47
C PRO A 209 -20.99 4.69 -6.44
N LEU A 210 -22.22 4.86 -6.96
CA LEU A 210 -23.20 3.78 -7.03
C LEU A 210 -22.87 2.69 -8.08
N GLN A 211 -22.02 3.00 -9.07
CA GLN A 211 -21.55 2.02 -10.06
C GLN A 211 -20.31 1.28 -9.58
N ALA A 212 -19.47 1.94 -8.78
CA ALA A 212 -18.22 1.41 -8.25
C ALA A 212 -18.39 0.17 -7.34
N GLN A 213 -19.57 -0.06 -6.75
CA GLN A 213 -19.87 -1.31 -6.02
C GLN A 213 -19.65 -2.58 -6.88
N ARG A 214 -19.92 -2.49 -8.20
CA ARG A 214 -19.68 -3.62 -9.12
C ARG A 214 -18.20 -3.90 -9.30
N LEU A 215 -17.37 -2.85 -9.26
CA LEU A 215 -15.92 -2.99 -9.29
C LEU A 215 -15.44 -3.63 -7.98
N ALA A 216 -15.93 -3.16 -6.83
CA ALA A 216 -15.59 -3.71 -5.52
C ALA A 216 -15.82 -5.23 -5.45
N GLY A 217 -17.02 -5.69 -5.84
CA GLY A 217 -17.33 -7.13 -5.87
C GLY A 217 -16.50 -7.96 -6.87
N ARG A 218 -15.70 -7.33 -7.75
CA ARG A 218 -14.86 -8.01 -8.76
C ARG A 218 -13.37 -7.90 -8.48
N ILE A 219 -12.96 -7.31 -7.36
CA ILE A 219 -11.55 -7.18 -6.99
C ILE A 219 -10.92 -8.57 -6.82
N SER A 220 -11.54 -9.42 -6.01
CA SER A 220 -11.16 -10.82 -5.81
C SER A 220 -12.38 -11.74 -5.82
N GLY A 221 -12.33 -12.80 -6.62
CA GLY A 221 -13.45 -13.75 -6.77
C GLY A 221 -13.77 -14.50 -5.48
N ASP A 222 -12.75 -14.91 -4.74
CA ASP A 222 -12.88 -15.63 -3.45
C ASP A 222 -13.39 -14.76 -2.30
N SER A 223 -13.39 -13.44 -2.47
CA SER A 223 -13.70 -12.45 -1.44
C SER A 223 -14.75 -11.44 -1.90
N THR A 224 -15.55 -11.79 -2.93
CA THR A 224 -16.56 -10.94 -3.57
C THR A 224 -17.46 -10.24 -2.54
N VAL A 225 -18.02 -11.00 -1.59
CA VAL A 225 -18.93 -10.47 -0.57
C VAL A 225 -18.20 -9.52 0.37
N ALA A 226 -16.99 -9.86 0.79
CA ALA A 226 -16.21 -9.03 1.71
C ALA A 226 -15.88 -7.65 1.10
N TYR A 227 -15.43 -7.62 -0.16
CA TYR A 227 -15.13 -6.35 -0.84
C TYR A 227 -16.40 -5.51 -1.11
N ALA A 228 -17.48 -6.14 -1.57
CA ALA A 228 -18.74 -5.42 -1.82
C ALA A 228 -19.32 -4.84 -0.51
N TRP A 229 -19.25 -5.60 0.59
CA TRP A 229 -19.68 -5.17 1.91
C TRP A 229 -18.84 -4.01 2.44
N ALA A 230 -17.51 -4.13 2.39
CA ALA A 230 -16.60 -3.06 2.82
C ALA A 230 -16.82 -1.76 2.04
N TYR A 231 -17.05 -1.86 0.72
CA TYR A 231 -17.36 -0.71 -0.12
C TYR A 231 -18.69 -0.05 0.25
N ALA A 232 -19.75 -0.84 0.46
CA ALA A 232 -21.05 -0.32 0.88
C ALA A 232 -20.96 0.43 2.21
N MET A 233 -20.32 -0.16 3.23
CA MET A 233 -20.11 0.49 4.52
C MET A 233 -19.33 1.81 4.40
N ALA A 234 -18.27 1.82 3.58
CA ALA A 234 -17.48 3.03 3.35
C ALA A 234 -18.30 4.13 2.67
N LEU A 235 -19.12 3.75 1.68
CA LEU A 235 -19.98 4.67 0.96
C LEU A 235 -21.07 5.25 1.87
N GLU A 236 -21.76 4.40 2.64
CA GLU A 236 -22.79 4.83 3.59
C GLU A 236 -22.22 5.74 4.68
N SER A 237 -21.02 5.43 5.17
CA SER A 237 -20.29 6.26 6.14
C SER A 237 -19.95 7.64 5.56
N ALA A 238 -19.41 7.68 4.34
CA ALA A 238 -19.07 8.93 3.66
C ALA A 238 -20.30 9.81 3.35
N TRP A 239 -21.46 9.21 3.08
CA TRP A 239 -22.72 9.93 2.84
C TRP A 239 -23.60 10.10 4.08
N ARG A 240 -23.18 9.58 5.24
CA ARG A 240 -23.93 9.61 6.51
C ARG A 240 -25.33 8.98 6.40
N THR A 241 -25.42 7.85 5.73
CA THR A 241 -26.67 7.09 5.54
C THR A 241 -26.70 5.75 6.28
N ALA A 242 -25.71 5.51 7.15
CA ALA A 242 -25.63 4.35 8.05
C ALA A 242 -26.27 4.64 9.42
#